data_AF-A0A7V9BI71-F1
#
_entry.id   AF-A0A7V9BI71-F1
#
_cell.length_a   1.000
_cell.length_b   1.000
_cell.length_c   1.000
_cell.angle_alpha   90.00
_cell.angle_beta   90.00
_cell.angle_gamma   90.00
#
_symmetry.space_group_name_H-M   'P 1'
#
loop_
_entity.id
_entity.type
_entity.pdbx_description
1 polymer ?
#
loop_
_entity_poly.entity_id
_entity_poly.type
_entity_poly.pdbx_seq_one_letter_code
_entity_poly.pdbx_strand_id
1 'polypeptide(L)'
;MSSHPTRTGPIPDSYWLIDGMLLAGEYSGTHRESVTREKLTKFLDAGIRTFIDLTEATEPLAKYDGLLRDFPRSARSRPGTSGTA
;
A
#
# COMPACT_ATOMS: atom_id res chain seq x y z
N MET A 1 26.58 7.59 -3.94
CA MET A 1 25.24 7.40 -3.34
C MET A 1 24.26 8.21 -4.16
N SER A 2 23.52 7.60 -5.08
CA SER A 2 22.55 8.34 -5.90
C SER A 2 21.31 8.63 -5.05
N SER A 3 21.13 9.89 -4.66
CA SER A 3 19.92 10.38 -4.01
C SER A 3 18.80 10.38 -5.04
N HIS A 4 17.86 9.45 -4.94
CA HIS A 4 16.65 9.49 -5.74
C HIS A 4 15.69 10.47 -5.04
N PRO A 5 15.15 11.50 -5.72
CA PRO A 5 14.07 12.29 -5.14
C PRO A 5 12.91 11.36 -4.83
N THR A 6 12.55 11.23 -3.55
CA THR A 6 11.48 10.34 -3.10
C THR A 6 10.14 10.91 -3.54
N ARG A 7 9.47 10.24 -4.48
CA ARG A 7 8.11 10.61 -4.89
C ARG A 7 7.16 10.37 -3.72
N THR A 8 6.30 11.34 -3.43
CA THR A 8 5.26 11.20 -2.39
C THR A 8 4.33 10.03 -2.73
N GLY A 9 3.88 9.33 -1.68
CA GLY A 9 2.97 8.21 -1.79
C GLY A 9 1.49 8.61 -1.73
N PRO A 10 0.58 7.63 -1.75
CA PRO A 10 -0.88 7.86 -1.74
C PRO A 10 -1.42 8.48 -0.45
N ILE A 11 -0.63 8.44 0.65
CA ILE A 11 -0.95 9.08 1.93
C ILE A 11 0.17 10.06 2.33
N PRO A 12 -0.10 11.06 3.20
CA PRO A 12 0.89 12.07 3.59
C PRO A 12 2.20 11.48 4.12
N ASP A 13 2.11 10.48 5.00
CA ASP A 13 3.26 9.82 5.62
C ASP A 13 3.69 8.57 4.84
N SER A 14 3.85 8.71 3.53
CA SER A 14 4.35 7.63 2.65
C SER A 14 5.16 8.14 1.47
N TYR A 15 6.10 7.33 1.01
CA TYR A 15 6.93 7.63 -0.14
C TYR A 15 7.34 6.38 -0.92
N TRP A 16 7.54 6.54 -2.22
CA TRP A 16 8.05 5.47 -3.09
C TRP A 16 9.55 5.32 -2.90
N LEU A 17 10.00 4.13 -2.50
CA LEU A 17 11.42 3.74 -2.56
C LEU A 17 11.79 3.35 -3.99
N ILE A 18 10.88 2.65 -4.65
CA ILE A 18 10.99 2.26 -6.05
C ILE A 18 9.63 2.55 -6.68
N ASP A 19 9.63 3.51 -7.60
CA ASP A 19 8.42 4.01 -8.24
C ASP A 19 7.54 2.90 -8.83
N GLY A 20 6.31 2.79 -8.31
CA GLY A 20 5.32 1.81 -8.76
C GLY A 20 5.58 0.37 -8.30
N MET A 21 6.65 0.12 -7.52
CA MET A 21 7.02 -1.23 -7.07
C MET A 21 7.10 -1.35 -5.55
N LEU A 22 7.73 -0.39 -4.86
CA LEU A 22 7.97 -0.46 -3.43
C LEU A 22 7.72 0.90 -2.77
N LEU A 23 6.89 0.90 -1.73
CA LEU A 23 6.53 2.07 -0.94
C LEU A 23 6.76 1.76 0.54
N ALA A 24 7.29 2.74 1.28
CA ALA A 24 7.26 2.74 2.73
C ALA A 24 6.30 3.83 3.20
N GLY A 25 5.66 3.61 4.34
CA GLY A 25 4.79 4.59 4.94
C GLY A 25 4.33 4.19 6.33
N GLU A 26 3.48 5.06 6.89
CA GLU A 26 2.82 4.85 8.17
C GLU A 26 2.04 3.53 8.22
N TYR A 27 1.96 2.96 9.43
CA TYR A 27 1.08 1.84 9.72
C TYR A 27 -0.38 2.18 9.33
N SER A 28 -1.02 1.25 8.61
CA SER A 28 -2.31 1.52 7.97
C SER A 28 -3.49 1.53 8.95
N GLY A 29 -3.37 0.83 10.07
CA GLY A 29 -4.44 0.71 11.06
C GLY A 29 -4.51 1.88 12.03
N THR A 30 -5.74 2.28 12.37
CA THR A 30 -6.05 3.30 13.37
C THR A 30 -7.23 2.84 14.23
N HIS A 31 -7.43 3.44 15.40
CA HIS A 31 -8.60 3.12 16.26
C HIS A 31 -9.95 3.48 15.61
N ARG A 32 -9.95 4.26 14.53
CA ARG A 32 -11.16 4.62 13.78
C ARG A 32 -11.17 3.84 12.48
N GLU A 33 -11.99 2.78 12.42
CA GLU A 33 -12.08 1.91 11.24
C GLU A 33 -12.30 2.67 9.92
N SER A 34 -13.11 3.72 9.92
CA SER A 34 -13.36 4.55 8.73
C SER A 34 -12.08 5.18 8.16
N VAL A 35 -11.16 5.62 9.03
CA VAL A 35 -9.88 6.22 8.64
C VAL A 35 -8.95 5.14 8.10
N THR A 36 -8.90 3.97 8.75
CA THR A 36 -8.16 2.81 8.24
C THR A 36 -8.64 2.42 6.84
N ARG A 37 -9.95 2.33 6.63
CA ARG A 37 -10.54 2.02 5.31
C ARG A 37 -10.16 3.06 4.26
N GLU A 38 -10.19 4.35 4.59
CA GLU A 38 -9.78 5.41 3.67
C GLU A 38 -8.31 5.27 3.25
N LYS A 39 -7.40 5.00 4.20
CA LYS A 39 -5.98 4.76 3.90
C LYS A 39 -5.80 3.53 3.01
N LEU A 40 -6.47 2.42 3.34
CA LEU A 40 -6.40 1.18 2.55
C LEU A 40 -6.92 1.40 1.12
N THR A 41 -8.03 2.13 0.94
CA THR A 41 -8.54 2.49 -0.38
C THR A 41 -7.49 3.24 -1.20
N LYS A 42 -6.84 4.26 -0.63
CA LYS A 42 -5.79 5.03 -1.31
C LYS A 42 -4.61 4.15 -1.77
N PHE A 43 -4.17 3.21 -0.94
CA PHE A 43 -3.13 2.25 -1.34
C PHE A 43 -3.61 1.30 -2.44
N LEU A 44 -4.85 0.81 -2.34
CA LEU A 44 -5.43 -0.09 -3.32
C LEU A 44 -5.66 0.60 -4.67
N ASP A 45 -6.09 1.86 -4.69
CA ASP A 45 -6.25 2.66 -5.91
C ASP A 45 -4.90 2.94 -6.57
N ALA A 46 -3.83 3.06 -5.78
CA ALA A 46 -2.45 3.13 -6.27
C ALA A 46 -1.87 1.78 -6.75
N GLY A 47 -2.67 0.71 -6.76
CA GLY A 47 -2.28 -0.62 -7.24
C GLY A 47 -1.53 -1.49 -6.21
N ILE A 48 -1.33 -1.02 -4.98
CA ILE A 48 -0.67 -1.80 -3.92
C ILE A 48 -1.59 -2.93 -3.49
N ARG A 49 -1.10 -4.17 -3.47
CA ARG A 49 -1.88 -5.36 -3.08
C ARG A 49 -1.20 -6.23 -2.03
N THR A 50 0.05 -5.95 -1.73
CA THR A 50 0.86 -6.68 -0.75
C THR A 50 1.29 -5.69 0.31
N PHE A 51 0.95 -5.99 1.56
CA PHE A 51 1.34 -5.22 2.72
C PHE A 51 2.32 -6.07 3.52
N ILE A 52 3.47 -5.50 3.88
CA ILE A 52 4.44 -6.11 4.76
C ILE A 52 4.37 -5.31 6.05
N ASP A 53 3.80 -5.93 7.08
CA ASP A 53 3.75 -5.34 8.41
C ASP A 53 5.06 -5.62 9.13
N LEU A 54 5.77 -4.55 9.49
CA LEU A 54 7.05 -4.60 10.19
C LEU A 54 6.90 -4.23 11.67
N THR A 55 5.68 -4.02 12.16
CA THR A 55 5.40 -3.72 13.57
C THR A 55 5.52 -4.97 14.43
N GLU A 56 5.84 -4.78 15.71
CA GLU A 56 5.88 -5.88 16.66
C GLU A 56 4.46 -6.25 17.12
N ALA A 57 4.23 -7.55 17.35
CA ALA A 57 2.91 -8.05 17.78
C ALA A 57 2.45 -7.49 19.14
N THR A 58 3.35 -6.94 19.93
CA THR A 58 3.09 -6.32 21.24
C THR A 58 2.76 -4.84 21.16
N GLU A 59 2.89 -4.21 20.00
CA GLU A 59 2.50 -2.81 19.84
C GLU A 59 0.97 -2.67 19.94
N PRO A 60 0.45 -1.64 20.66
CA PRO A 60 -0.99 -1.46 20.89
C PRO A 60 -1.70 -0.86 19.66
N LEU A 61 -1.43 -1.39 18.47
CA LEU A 61 -1.94 -0.90 17.19
C LEU A 61 -3.23 -1.62 16.79
N ALA A 62 -4.19 -0.85 16.26
CA ALA A 62 -5.43 -1.41 15.72
C ALA A 62 -5.13 -2.21 14.45
N LYS A 63 -5.59 -3.46 14.36
CA LYS A 63 -5.36 -4.30 13.19
C LYS A 63 -6.14 -3.81 11.97
N TYR A 64 -5.53 -3.90 10.80
CA TYR A 64 -6.15 -3.54 9.51
C TYR A 64 -6.32 -4.72 8.55
N ASP A 65 -5.63 -5.84 8.82
CA ASP A 65 -5.58 -7.04 7.97
C ASP A 65 -6.95 -7.69 7.75
N GLY A 66 -7.81 -7.69 8.78
CA GLY A 66 -9.19 -8.16 8.68
C GLY A 66 -10.01 -7.38 7.65
N LEU A 67 -9.79 -6.07 7.56
CA LEU A 67 -10.54 -5.16 6.67
C LEU A 67 -10.16 -5.34 5.21
N LEU A 68 -8.94 -5.81 4.92
CA LEU A 68 -8.48 -6.08 3.55
C LEU A 68 -9.35 -7.12 2.82
N ARG A 69 -10.06 -7.98 3.57
CA ARG A 69 -10.96 -9.00 3.03
C ARG A 69 -12.23 -8.43 2.40
N ASP A 70 -12.64 -7.24 2.83
CA ASP A 70 -13.84 -6.58 2.32
C ASP A 70 -13.58 -5.91 0.96
N PHE A 71 -12.31 -5.72 0.60
CA PHE A 71 -11.95 -5.06 -0.65
C PHE A 71 -11.95 -6.07 -1.81
N PRO A 72 -12.50 -5.69 -2.97
CA PRO A 72 -12.53 -6.55 -4.13
C PRO A 72 -11.10 -6.83 -4.61
N ARG A 73 -10.83 -8.10 -4.94
CA ARG A 73 -9.63 -8.43 -5.70
C ARG A 73 -9.81 -7.92 -7.13
N SER A 74 -9.19 -6.78 -7.43
CA SER A 74 -9.07 -6.32 -8.81
C SER A 74 -8.40 -7.40 -9.66
N ALA A 75 -8.98 -7.72 -10.81
CA ALA A 75 -8.36 -8.64 -11.77
C ALA A 75 -6.96 -8.14 -12.12
N ARG A 76 -5.95 -9.01 -12.05
CA ARG A 76 -4.60 -8.66 -12.51
C ARG A 76 -4.69 -8.33 -14.00
N SER A 77 -4.51 -7.06 -14.37
CA SER A 77 -4.18 -6.71 -15.74
C SER A 77 -2.85 -7.40 -16.05
N ARG A 78 -2.89 -8.43 -16.91
CA ARG A 78 -1.67 -9.07 -17.41
C ARG A 78 -0.88 -7.98 -18.14
N PRO A 79 0.42 -7.78 -17.85
CA PRO A 79 1.24 -6.94 -18.72
C PRO A 79 1.16 -7.54 -20.12
N GLY A 80 0.67 -6.75 -21.07
CA GLY A 80 0.50 -7.19 -22.45
C GLY A 80 1.85 -7.62 -23.00
N THR A 81 1.94 -8.85 -23.50
CA THR A 81 3.00 -9.27 -24.41
C THR A 81 2.85 -8.47 -25.69
N SER A 82 3.49 -7.31 -25.78
CA SER A 82 3.77 -6.64 -27.05
C SER A 82 4.92 -7.40 -27.70
N GLY A 83 4.61 -8.55 -28.28
CA GLY A 83 5.48 -9.23 -29.23
C GLY A 83 5.25 -8.59 -30.60
N THR A 84 6.09 -7.65 -30.96
CA THR A 84 6.22 -7.18 -32.34
C THR A 84 6.86 -8.31 -33.13
N ALA A 85 6.14 -8.84 -34.11
CA ALA A 85 6.68 -9.61 -35.23
C ALA A 85 6.24 -8.92 -36.51
#